data_AF-A0A915EJ90-F1
#
_entry.id   AF-A0A915EJ90-F1
#
_cell.length_a   1.000
_cell.length_b   1.000
_cell.length_c   1.000
_cell.angle_alpha   90.00
_cell.angle_beta   90.00
_cell.angle_gamma   90.00
#
_symmetry.space_group_name_H-M   'P 1'
#
loop_
_entity.id
_entity.type
_entity.pdbx_description
1 polymer ?
#
loop_
_entity_poly.entity_id
_entity_poly.type
_entity_poly.pdbx_seq_one_letter_code
_entity_poly.pdbx_strand_id
1 'polypeptide(L)' 'MENIIANYGSISESEDEQVKMPRKLKSYSTEIKLKVAKPAKNISIHGASNKFKVGRSTVRQWMRKKKQLHKIA' A
#
# COMPACT_ATOMS: atom_id res chain seq x y z
N MET A 1 9.52 -27.84 2.35
CA MET A 1 10.41 -27.28 1.32
C MET A 1 9.48 -26.66 0.29
N GLU A 2 9.45 -25.36 0.03
CA GLU A 2 10.56 -24.50 -0.41
C GLU A 2 10.30 -23.04 0.01
N ASN A 3 11.36 -22.35 0.45
CA ASN A 3 11.39 -20.90 0.64
C ASN A 3 11.87 -20.26 -0.66
N ILE A 4 11.01 -19.51 -1.34
CA ILE A 4 11.42 -18.70 -2.51
C ILE A 4 11.54 -17.24 -2.05
N ILE A 5 12.79 -16.83 -1.79
CA ILE A 5 13.18 -15.44 -1.58
C ILE A 5 13.50 -14.86 -2.96
N ALA A 6 12.66 -13.95 -3.46
CA ALA A 6 12.97 -13.14 -4.64
C ALA A 6 13.33 -11.70 -4.22
N ASN A 7 14.65 -11.50 -4.14
CA ASN A 7 15.41 -10.26 -4.22
C ASN A 7 14.88 -9.28 -5.28
N TYR A 8 14.78 -7.98 -5.00
CA TYR A 8 14.99 -6.90 -6.00
C TYR A 8 15.19 -5.53 -5.33
N GLY A 9 16.35 -4.91 -5.59
CA GLY A 9 16.50 -3.45 -5.62
C GLY A 9 17.79 -2.91 -5.00
N SER A 10 18.87 -2.88 -5.78
CA SER A 10 20.19 -2.26 -5.48
C SER A 10 20.12 -0.84 -4.89
N ILE A 11 20.73 -0.70 -3.71
CA ILE A 11 21.83 0.18 -3.28
C ILE A 11 21.87 1.65 -3.77
N SER A 12 21.83 2.56 -2.80
CA SER A 12 22.58 3.83 -2.78
C SER A 12 23.22 3.89 -1.39
N GLU A 13 24.55 3.88 -1.33
CA GLU A 13 25.35 3.96 -0.11
C GLU A 13 25.09 5.26 0.66
N SER A 14 24.67 5.10 1.91
CA SER A 14 24.83 6.09 2.97
C SER A 14 24.78 5.30 4.28
N GLU A 15 25.95 5.22 4.91
CA GLU A 15 26.24 4.48 6.14
C GLU A 15 25.43 5.02 7.32
N ASP A 16 24.28 4.40 7.57
CA ASP A 16 23.64 4.31 8.87
C ASP A 16 22.86 3.00 8.83
N GLU A 17 23.40 1.96 9.45
CA GLU A 17 22.93 0.58 9.38
C GLU A 17 21.61 0.40 10.17
N GLN A 18 20.56 1.10 9.73
CA GLN A 18 19.18 0.87 10.12
C GLN A 18 18.71 -0.38 9.39
N VAL A 19 18.87 -1.54 10.05
CA VAL A 19 18.37 -2.84 9.59
C VAL A 19 16.88 -2.71 9.24
N LYS A 20 16.59 -2.51 7.95
CA LYS A 20 15.24 -2.27 7.44
C LYS A 20 14.52 -3.60 7.43
N MET A 21 13.97 -3.98 8.59
CA MET A 21 13.16 -5.20 8.74
C MET A 21 12.16 -5.29 7.59
N PRO A 22 12.00 -6.47 6.95
CA PRO A 22 11.08 -6.64 5.84
C PRO A 22 9.68 -6.25 6.32
N ARG A 23 9.15 -5.17 5.74
CA ARG A 23 7.81 -4.70 6.06
C ARG A 23 6.81 -5.77 5.63
N LYS A 24 6.21 -6.48 6.59
CA LYS A 24 5.13 -7.44 6.33
C LYS A 24 4.08 -6.76 5.46
N LEU A 25 3.89 -7.28 4.26
CA LEU A 25 2.91 -6.76 3.32
C LEU A 25 1.51 -7.03 3.88
N LYS A 26 0.79 -5.95 4.23
CA LYS A 26 -0.59 -6.07 4.69
C LYS A 26 -1.49 -6.41 3.51
N SER A 27 -2.13 -7.57 3.56
CA SER A 27 -3.20 -7.94 2.63
C SER A 27 -4.50 -7.27 3.09
N TYR A 28 -5.13 -6.51 2.19
CA TYR A 28 -6.41 -5.85 2.45
C TYR A 28 -7.51 -6.45 1.56
N SER A 29 -8.69 -6.70 2.15
CA SER A 29 -9.87 -7.12 1.38
C SER A 29 -10.32 -6.04 0.40
N THR A 30 -11.03 -6.44 -0.66
CA THR A 30 -11.59 -5.53 -1.67
C THR A 30 -12.50 -4.49 -1.04
N GLU A 31 -13.32 -4.88 -0.07
CA GLU A 31 -14.19 -3.99 0.70
C GLU A 31 -13.42 -2.88 1.42
N ILE A 32 -12.33 -3.23 2.11
CA ILE A 32 -11.49 -2.24 2.81
C ILE A 32 -10.85 -1.30 1.80
N LYS A 33 -10.33 -1.82 0.68
CA LYS A 33 -9.76 -1.00 -0.40
C LYS A 33 -10.77 0.02 -0.92
N LEU A 34 -12.02 -0.39 -1.12
CA LEU A 34 -13.11 0.49 -1.55
C LEU A 34 -13.54 1.49 -0.46
N LYS A 35 -13.63 1.04 0.80
CA LYS A 35 -13.95 1.88 1.97
C LYS A 35 -12.94 2.99 2.18
N VAL A 36 -11.68 2.78 1.81
CA VAL A 36 -10.63 3.80 1.85
C VAL A 36 -10.60 4.65 0.56
N ALA A 37 -10.75 4.05 -0.62
CA ALA A 37 -10.67 4.76 -1.90
C ALA A 37 -11.89 5.65 -2.21
N LYS A 38 -13.07 5.34 -1.67
CA LYS A 38 -14.27 6.19 -1.77
C LYS A 38 -14.07 7.57 -1.10
N PRO A 39 -13.78 7.66 0.21
CA PRO A 39 -13.60 8.93 0.90
C PRO A 39 -12.33 9.67 0.49
N ALA A 40 -11.27 8.97 0.03
CA ALA A 40 -10.03 9.61 -0.42
C ALA A 40 -10.24 10.60 -1.58
N LYS A 41 -11.28 10.41 -2.43
CA LYS A 41 -11.65 11.36 -3.49
C LYS A 41 -12.18 12.68 -2.92
N ASN A 42 -12.82 12.65 -1.75
CA ASN A 42 -13.49 13.81 -1.16
C ASN A 42 -12.59 14.61 -0.22
N ILE A 43 -11.67 13.95 0.51
CA ILE A 43 -10.84 14.64 1.51
C ILE A 43 -9.40 14.89 1.07
N SER A 44 -8.77 13.95 0.35
CA SER A 44 -7.35 13.86 -0.04
C SER A 44 -6.72 12.52 0.37
N ILE A 45 -5.63 12.17 -0.31
CA ILE A 45 -4.81 10.98 0.01
C ILE A 45 -4.24 11.08 1.44
N HIS A 46 -3.82 12.27 1.86
CA HIS A 46 -3.27 12.48 3.20
C HIS A 46 -4.34 12.32 4.28
N GLY A 47 -5.52 12.92 4.10
CA GLY A 47 -6.65 12.75 5.01
C GLY A 47 -7.09 11.29 5.13
N ALA A 48 -7.15 10.56 4.01
CA ALA A 48 -7.50 9.13 4.02
C ALA A 48 -6.41 8.28 4.70
N SER A 49 -5.14 8.59 4.48
CA SER A 49 -4.02 7.93 5.16
C SER A 49 -4.14 8.07 6.68
N ASN A 50 -4.42 9.28 7.18
CA ASN A 50 -4.52 9.54 8.61
C ASN A 50 -5.75 8.89 9.25
N LYS A 51 -6.88 8.91 8.54
CA LYS A 51 -8.16 8.34 8.99
C LYS A 51 -8.15 6.81 9.03
N PHE A 52 -7.60 6.17 8.00
CA PHE A 52 -7.65 4.71 7.86
C PHE A 52 -6.34 4.02 8.23
N LYS A 53 -5.30 4.78 8.64
CA LYS A 53 -3.96 4.28 8.97
C LYS A 53 -3.37 3.41 7.85
N VAL A 54 -3.61 3.81 6.60
CA VAL A 54 -3.11 3.17 5.39
C VAL A 54 -2.06 4.08 4.74
N GLY A 55 -0.94 3.54 4.30
CA GLY A 55 0.11 4.33 3.66
C GLY A 55 -0.38 5.11 2.44
N ARG A 56 0.06 6.36 2.31
CA ARG A 56 -0.30 7.27 1.20
C ARG A 56 -0.13 6.62 -0.19
N SER A 57 0.96 5.89 -0.40
CA SER A 57 1.24 5.18 -1.65
C SER A 57 0.19 4.10 -1.95
N THR A 58 -0.23 3.35 -0.92
CA THR A 58 -1.27 2.32 -1.01
C THR A 58 -2.63 2.95 -1.33
N VAL A 59 -2.99 4.04 -0.66
CA VAL A 59 -4.22 4.79 -0.94
C VAL A 59 -4.23 5.29 -2.40
N ARG A 60 -3.13 5.88 -2.86
CA ARG A 60 -2.97 6.35 -4.25
C ARG A 60 -3.15 5.20 -5.25
N GLN A 61 -2.55 4.04 -4.97
CA GLN A 61 -2.66 2.86 -5.82
C GLN A 61 -4.12 2.36 -5.90
N TRP A 62 -4.82 2.30 -4.77
CA TRP A 62 -6.23 1.89 -4.74
C TRP A 62 -7.15 2.87 -5.45
N MET A 63 -6.87 4.17 -5.36
CA MET A 63 -7.61 5.18 -6.12
C MET A 63 -7.43 4.99 -7.64
N ARG A 64 -6.21 4.73 -8.11
CA ARG A 64 -5.95 4.45 -9.55
C ARG A 64 -6.67 3.18 -10.01
N LYS A 65 -6.66 2.14 -9.17
CA LYS A 65 -7.32 0.85 -9.43
C LYS A 65 -8.81 0.82 -9.07
N LYS A 66 -9.40 1.94 -8.64
CA LYS A 66 -10.81 2.00 -8.20
C LYS A 66 -11.79 1.52 -9.28
N LYS A 67 -11.54 1.86 -10.56
CA LYS A 67 -12.36 1.39 -11.68
C LYS A 67 -12.30 -0.14 -11.88
N GLN A 68 -11.15 -0.75 -11.59
CA GLN A 68 -10.96 -2.20 -11.69
C GLN A 68 -11.54 -2.94 -10.47
N LEU A 69 -11.49 -2.33 -9.28
CA LEU A 69 -12.11 -2.87 -8.06
C LEU A 69 -13.63 -3.01 -8.18
N HIS A 70 -14.30 -2.16 -8.98
CA HIS A 70 -15.75 -2.26 -9.24
C HIS A 70 -16.13 -3.43 -10.17
N LYS A 71 -15.17 -4.00 -10.92
CA LYS A 71 -15.46 -5.04 -11.92
C LYS A 71 -15.36 -6.46 -11.37
N ILE A 72 -14.96 -6.60 -10.10
CA ILE A 72 -14.72 -7.88 -9.41
C ILE A 72 -15.68 -8.03 -8.21
N ALA A 73 -16.61 -7.09 -8.02
CA ALA A 73 -17.62 -7.13 -6.97
C ALA A 73 -18.94 -7.66 -7.52
#